data_AF-A0A829ZCU9-F1
#
_entry.id   AF-A0A829ZCU9-F1
#
_cell.length_a   1.000
_cell.length_b   1.000
_cell.length_c   1.000
_cell.angle_alpha   90.00
_cell.angle_beta   90.00
_cell.angle_gamma   90.00
#
_symmetry.space_group_name_H-M   'P 1'
#
loop_
_entity.id
_entity.type
_entity.pdbx_description
1 polymer ?
#
loop_
_entity_poly.entity_id
_entity_poly.type
_entity_poly.pdbx_seq_one_letter_code
_entity_poly.pdbx_strand_id
1 'polypeptide(L)'
;MINDRVNSKKKTKFSTINEPYVYPILPGTKEWESFKSKSEMMNACQIPSEIIDSMSTEALTLSVINHPLLDTDVLSYDNYTQGFDSFVSDFDAAKALLEREDFAVNLAKIYLDTPVLSKEEYKEQRSNSQNTMLDFTVKETVLAVPQVYNLFKEDEAEALIVIAKNKMKEKSKNEETYGTSVNTFFTVRAAVSGKSNRNGFATVLTPRGSYVVVITISDAEFTAQQKEQISATYRKEYPQATIVASASKKYNCHSYAWYLSSTNNKYWMNDPSKYMSDGSYLKLNYSNVKSGAKMYWSGDQHSANVISVNSNAANGKKCTVQSKWGQGPIMKHNESYSPYNNSRTVWSKIS
;
A
#
# COMPACT_ATOMS: atom_id res chain seq x y z
N MET A 1 10.81 13.78 26.08
CA MET A 1 11.00 12.33 25.84
C MET A 1 11.46 12.05 24.41
N ILE A 2 10.61 12.17 23.37
CA ILE A 2 11.02 11.95 21.96
C ILE A 2 12.22 12.84 21.56
N ASN A 3 12.15 14.14 21.86
CA ASN A 3 13.25 15.08 21.58
C ASN A 3 14.54 14.75 22.33
N ASP A 4 14.44 14.18 23.54
CA ASP A 4 15.63 13.86 24.36
C ASP A 4 16.41 12.69 23.75
N ARG A 5 15.73 11.65 23.25
CA ARG A 5 16.38 10.52 22.57
C ARG A 5 17.00 10.94 21.24
N VAL A 6 16.29 11.75 20.44
CA VAL A 6 16.82 12.30 19.18
C VAL A 6 18.10 13.12 19.42
N ASN A 7 18.14 13.92 20.49
CA ASN A 7 19.28 14.78 20.82
C ASN A 7 20.44 14.05 21.55
N SER A 8 20.28 12.77 21.93
CA SER A 8 21.21 12.06 22.85
C SER A 8 22.42 11.36 22.21
N LYS A 9 22.64 11.40 20.88
CA LYS A 9 23.71 10.61 20.22
C LYS A 9 24.89 11.41 19.62
N LYS A 10 26.05 10.74 19.67
CA LYS A 10 27.42 11.20 19.34
C LYS A 10 27.61 11.43 17.83
N LYS A 11 28.27 12.55 17.49
CA LYS A 11 28.79 12.88 16.15
C LYS A 11 29.76 11.80 15.65
N THR A 12 29.39 11.04 14.63
CA THR A 12 30.32 10.24 13.83
C THR A 12 30.98 11.09 12.76
N LYS A 13 32.22 10.74 12.42
CA LYS A 13 33.25 11.60 11.82
C LYS A 13 33.36 11.46 10.29
N PHE A 14 32.22 11.26 9.61
CA PHE A 14 32.12 11.29 8.13
C PHE A 14 31.21 12.44 7.70
N SER A 15 31.34 12.94 6.47
CA SER A 15 30.44 13.97 5.93
C SER A 15 29.02 13.39 5.91
N THR A 16 28.23 13.72 6.93
CA THR A 16 26.88 13.18 7.09
C THR A 16 25.95 13.96 6.15
N ILE A 17 25.27 13.24 5.25
CA ILE A 17 24.20 13.78 4.42
C ILE A 17 22.99 13.99 5.33
N ASN A 18 22.61 15.24 5.55
CA ASN A 18 21.48 15.60 6.42
C ASN A 18 20.22 15.98 5.64
N GLU A 19 20.30 16.08 4.32
CA GLU A 19 19.16 16.36 3.45
C GLU A 19 18.55 15.06 2.91
N PRO A 20 17.22 14.99 2.76
CA PRO A 20 16.59 13.83 2.14
C PRO A 20 17.00 13.69 0.68
N TYR A 21 17.16 12.45 0.24
CA TYR A 21 17.29 12.08 -1.16
C TYR A 21 16.11 12.61 -1.99
N VAL A 22 16.45 13.26 -3.11
CA VAL A 22 15.48 13.77 -4.10
C VAL A 22 15.41 12.77 -5.23
N TYR A 23 14.27 12.07 -5.35
CA TYR A 23 14.07 11.08 -6.41
C TYR A 23 14.08 11.74 -7.79
N PRO A 24 14.93 11.30 -8.73
CA PRO A 24 15.08 11.94 -10.03
C PRO A 24 13.90 11.67 -10.97
N ILE A 25 13.19 10.55 -10.77
CA ILE A 25 12.04 10.14 -11.56
C ILE A 25 10.84 10.03 -10.62
N LEU A 26 9.77 10.76 -10.93
CA LEU A 26 8.59 10.89 -10.09
C LEU A 26 7.31 10.65 -10.91
N PRO A 27 6.21 10.22 -10.27
CA PRO A 27 4.91 10.18 -10.90
C PRO A 27 4.56 11.51 -11.60
N GLY A 28 4.24 11.43 -12.89
CA GLY A 28 3.98 12.59 -13.75
C GLY A 28 5.13 13.01 -14.66
N THR A 29 6.33 12.41 -14.54
CA THR A 29 7.39 12.57 -15.54
C THR A 29 7.17 11.60 -16.72
N LYS A 30 7.72 11.93 -17.90
CA LYS A 30 7.62 11.07 -19.10
C LYS A 30 8.27 9.71 -18.89
N GLU A 31 9.37 9.67 -18.16
CA GLU A 31 10.09 8.46 -17.80
C GLU A 31 9.22 7.58 -16.92
N TRP A 32 8.56 8.13 -15.90
CA TRP A 32 7.64 7.38 -15.04
C TRP A 32 6.47 6.77 -15.80
N GLU A 33 5.88 7.56 -16.69
CA GLU A 33 4.78 7.12 -17.56
C GLU A 33 5.20 5.98 -18.51
N SER A 34 6.50 5.78 -18.75
CA SER A 34 7.01 4.75 -19.64
C SER A 34 7.14 3.36 -18.97
N PHE A 35 7.23 3.30 -17.64
CA PHE A 35 7.46 2.05 -16.90
C PHE A 35 6.35 1.01 -17.10
N LYS A 36 6.72 -0.25 -17.32
CA LYS A 36 5.81 -1.36 -17.63
C LYS A 36 5.66 -2.36 -16.50
N SER A 37 6.39 -2.19 -15.41
CA SER A 37 6.31 -3.08 -14.25
C SER A 37 6.60 -2.37 -12.93
N LYS A 38 6.11 -2.94 -11.81
CA LYS A 38 6.50 -2.49 -10.47
C LYS A 38 8.01 -2.55 -10.27
N SER A 39 8.69 -3.58 -10.79
CA SER A 39 10.15 -3.70 -10.68
C SER A 39 10.87 -2.52 -11.35
N GLU A 40 10.43 -2.07 -12.53
CA GLU A 40 11.00 -0.87 -13.16
C GLU A 40 10.80 0.38 -12.31
N MET A 41 9.60 0.55 -11.73
CA MET A 41 9.29 1.70 -10.88
C MET A 41 10.12 1.69 -9.58
N MET A 42 10.22 0.55 -8.90
CA MET A 42 11.03 0.39 -7.68
C MET A 42 12.52 0.56 -7.96
N ASN A 43 13.03 0.06 -9.10
CA ASN A 43 14.43 0.22 -9.49
C ASN A 43 14.78 1.70 -9.73
N ALA A 44 13.85 2.47 -10.33
CA ALA A 44 14.03 3.90 -10.54
C ALA A 44 14.06 4.73 -9.24
N CYS A 45 13.56 4.15 -8.14
CA CYS A 45 13.54 4.79 -6.82
C CYS A 45 14.63 4.26 -5.87
N GLN A 46 15.50 3.34 -6.28
CA GLN A 46 16.60 2.91 -5.39
C GLN A 46 17.55 4.07 -5.06
N ILE A 47 18.01 4.10 -3.81
CA ILE A 47 19.05 5.03 -3.36
C ILE A 47 20.37 4.25 -3.37
N PRO A 48 21.45 4.76 -3.99
CA PRO A 48 22.76 4.12 -3.96
C PRO A 48 23.23 3.85 -2.53
N SER A 49 23.83 2.67 -2.29
CA SER A 49 24.24 2.21 -0.95
C SER A 49 25.18 3.18 -0.25
N GLU A 50 26.13 3.77 -0.98
CA GLU A 50 27.09 4.74 -0.47
C GLU A 50 26.43 6.04 0.02
N ILE A 51 25.27 6.39 -0.57
CA ILE A 51 24.45 7.51 -0.11
C ILE A 51 23.71 7.10 1.16
N ILE A 52 23.06 5.92 1.18
CA ILE A 52 22.34 5.40 2.35
C ILE A 52 23.25 5.39 3.60
N ASP A 53 24.47 4.87 3.46
CA ASP A 53 25.46 4.76 4.54
C ASP A 53 25.92 6.12 5.06
N SER A 54 25.89 7.15 4.22
CA SER A 54 26.29 8.51 4.57
C SER A 54 25.16 9.37 5.13
N MET A 55 23.91 8.91 5.06
CA MET A 55 22.74 9.68 5.51
C MET A 55 22.51 9.62 7.02
N SER A 56 22.14 10.75 7.62
CA SER A 56 21.58 10.78 8.98
C SER A 56 20.28 9.98 9.05
N THR A 57 19.87 9.52 10.25
CA THR A 57 18.58 8.82 10.41
C THR A 57 17.41 9.70 10.00
N GLU A 58 17.45 10.99 10.32
CA GLU A 58 16.41 11.95 9.93
C GLU A 58 16.30 12.07 8.40
N ALA A 59 17.44 12.24 7.70
CA ALA A 59 17.48 12.33 6.25
C ALA A 59 16.96 11.05 5.58
N LEU A 60 17.42 9.87 6.05
CA LEU A 60 16.97 8.58 5.51
C LEU A 60 15.48 8.34 5.81
N THR A 61 15.00 8.73 7.00
CA THR A 61 13.58 8.66 7.35
C THR A 61 12.75 9.48 6.37
N LEU A 62 13.12 10.73 6.14
CA LEU A 62 12.45 11.61 5.17
C LEU A 62 12.49 11.04 3.75
N SER A 63 13.61 10.45 3.33
CA SER A 63 13.69 9.78 2.02
C SER A 63 12.74 8.60 1.90
N VAL A 64 12.66 7.74 2.91
CA VAL A 64 11.78 6.58 2.90
C VAL A 64 10.31 7.01 2.88
N ILE A 65 9.90 7.96 3.74
CA ILE A 65 8.49 8.40 3.77
C ILE A 65 8.08 9.15 2.50
N ASN A 66 9.03 9.77 1.80
CA ASN A 66 8.79 10.48 0.55
C ASN A 66 8.92 9.57 -0.67
N HIS A 67 9.11 8.25 -0.47
CA HIS A 67 9.20 7.31 -1.58
C HIS A 67 7.92 7.35 -2.42
N PRO A 68 8.01 7.51 -3.76
CA PRO A 68 6.84 7.83 -4.59
C PRO A 68 5.74 6.76 -4.64
N LEU A 69 6.03 5.53 -4.23
CA LEU A 69 5.11 4.40 -4.19
C LEU A 69 4.73 3.93 -2.79
N LEU A 70 5.26 4.52 -1.73
CA LEU A 70 5.07 3.97 -0.38
C LEU A 70 3.59 3.85 0.01
N ASP A 71 2.76 4.81 -0.39
CA ASP A 71 1.32 4.76 -0.10
C ASP A 71 0.65 3.57 -0.81
N THR A 72 0.76 3.46 -2.13
CA THR A 72 0.10 2.39 -2.88
C THR A 72 0.71 1.01 -2.65
N ASP A 73 2.03 0.90 -2.47
CA ASP A 73 2.70 -0.38 -2.22
C ASP A 73 2.42 -0.94 -0.82
N VAL A 74 1.99 -0.10 0.13
CA VAL A 74 1.55 -0.57 1.46
C VAL A 74 0.03 -0.75 1.51
N LEU A 75 -0.74 0.22 1.01
CA LEU A 75 -2.21 0.24 1.13
C LEU A 75 -2.96 -0.67 0.14
N SER A 76 -2.27 -1.18 -0.89
CA SER A 76 -2.88 -2.13 -1.84
C SER A 76 -2.96 -3.55 -1.29
N TYR A 77 -2.39 -3.84 -0.12
CA TYR A 77 -2.46 -5.17 0.47
C TYR A 77 -3.70 -5.34 1.34
N ASP A 78 -4.10 -6.59 1.54
CA ASP A 78 -5.19 -6.95 2.43
C ASP A 78 -4.84 -6.71 3.92
N ASN A 79 -3.54 -6.66 4.22
CA ASN A 79 -2.98 -6.41 5.53
C ASN A 79 -1.81 -5.42 5.46
N TYR A 80 -1.84 -4.38 6.31
CA TYR A 80 -0.80 -3.34 6.37
C TYR A 80 0.59 -3.90 6.67
N THR A 81 0.70 -4.91 7.53
CA THR A 81 1.99 -5.54 7.85
C THR A 81 2.59 -6.19 6.60
N GLN A 82 1.79 -6.94 5.84
CA GLN A 82 2.22 -7.59 4.60
C GLN A 82 2.64 -6.58 3.53
N GLY A 83 1.88 -5.48 3.38
CA GLY A 83 2.23 -4.42 2.44
C GLY A 83 3.55 -3.74 2.81
N PHE A 84 3.76 -3.43 4.09
CA PHE A 84 5.02 -2.85 4.55
C PHE A 84 6.19 -3.82 4.41
N ASP A 85 6.02 -5.12 4.70
CA ASP A 85 7.05 -6.13 4.47
C ASP A 85 7.44 -6.24 2.99
N SER A 86 6.46 -6.20 2.08
CA SER A 86 6.73 -6.19 0.64
C SER A 86 7.52 -4.95 0.23
N PHE A 87 7.12 -3.76 0.71
CA PHE A 87 7.82 -2.52 0.42
C PHE A 87 9.27 -2.55 0.92
N VAL A 88 9.48 -2.99 2.16
CA VAL A 88 10.82 -3.14 2.75
C VAL A 88 11.67 -4.13 1.96
N SER A 89 11.10 -5.27 1.55
CA SER A 89 11.82 -6.26 0.75
C SER A 89 12.33 -5.69 -0.58
N ASP A 90 11.57 -4.79 -1.19
CA ASP A 90 11.85 -4.21 -2.50
C ASP A 90 12.70 -2.93 -2.45
N PHE A 91 12.97 -2.35 -1.26
CA PHE A 91 13.66 -1.06 -1.13
C PHE A 91 14.78 -1.07 -0.08
N ASP A 92 16.02 -0.99 -0.55
CA ASP A 92 17.21 -1.17 0.31
C ASP A 92 17.34 -0.07 1.37
N ALA A 93 16.91 1.15 1.06
CA ALA A 93 16.94 2.25 2.02
C ALA A 93 15.97 2.01 3.20
N ALA A 94 14.83 1.34 2.98
CA ALA A 94 13.91 0.97 4.05
C ALA A 94 14.46 -0.17 4.92
N LYS A 95 15.18 -1.14 4.33
CA LYS A 95 15.88 -2.20 5.09
C LYS A 95 16.92 -1.58 6.02
N ALA A 96 17.80 -0.74 5.47
CA ALA A 96 18.83 -0.06 6.23
C ALA A 96 18.24 0.86 7.33
N LEU A 97 17.09 1.49 7.08
CA LEU A 97 16.42 2.33 8.07
C LEU A 97 15.86 1.53 9.24
N LEU A 98 15.30 0.34 9.00
CA LEU A 98 14.77 -0.52 10.07
C LEU A 98 15.85 -1.04 11.02
N GLU A 99 17.11 -1.08 10.58
CA GLU A 99 18.25 -1.43 11.42
C GLU A 99 18.68 -0.28 12.35
N ARG A 100 18.17 0.94 12.14
CA ARG A 100 18.51 2.11 12.96
C ARG A 100 17.61 2.20 14.19
N GLU A 101 18.21 2.02 15.37
CA GLU A 101 17.51 2.08 16.67
C GLU A 101 16.71 3.37 16.91
N ASP A 102 17.07 4.47 16.24
CA ASP A 102 16.43 5.78 16.39
C ASP A 102 15.44 6.11 15.28
N PHE A 103 15.18 5.19 14.34
CA PHE A 103 14.21 5.41 13.24
C PHE A 103 12.83 5.80 13.76
N ALA A 104 12.22 4.98 14.61
CA ALA A 104 10.84 5.18 15.05
C ALA A 104 10.65 6.54 15.75
N VAL A 105 11.59 6.93 16.62
CA VAL A 105 11.53 8.23 17.31
C VAL A 105 11.80 9.41 16.39
N ASN A 106 12.66 9.27 15.38
CA ASN A 106 12.83 10.30 14.34
C ASN A 106 11.54 10.48 13.53
N LEU A 107 10.88 9.39 13.12
CA LEU A 107 9.60 9.47 12.42
C LEU A 107 8.50 10.09 13.30
N ALA A 108 8.44 9.75 14.59
CA ALA A 108 7.49 10.34 15.52
C ALA A 108 7.72 11.85 15.72
N LYS A 109 8.99 12.29 15.73
CA LYS A 109 9.35 13.71 15.76
C LYS A 109 8.92 14.43 14.48
N ILE A 110 9.24 13.89 13.30
CA ILE A 110 8.79 14.43 12.01
C ILE A 110 7.25 14.55 11.98
N TYR A 111 6.55 13.53 12.47
CA TYR A 111 5.08 13.53 12.58
C TYR A 111 4.55 14.59 13.56
N LEU A 112 5.19 14.77 14.71
CA LEU A 112 4.86 15.82 15.67
C LEU A 112 4.99 17.22 15.03
N ASP A 113 6.11 17.45 14.36
CA ASP A 113 6.48 18.74 13.76
C ASP A 113 5.71 19.05 12.47
N THR A 114 5.07 18.05 11.85
CA THR A 114 4.20 18.23 10.67
C THR A 114 2.91 18.95 11.06
N PRO A 115 2.64 20.18 10.59
CA PRO A 115 1.45 20.93 11.00
C PRO A 115 0.17 20.35 10.37
N VAL A 116 -0.95 20.43 11.10
CA VAL A 116 -2.29 20.24 10.53
C VAL A 116 -2.79 21.60 10.08
N LEU A 117 -2.83 21.78 8.76
CA LEU A 117 -3.25 23.00 8.08
C LEU A 117 -4.77 23.13 7.95
N SER A 118 -5.24 24.37 7.92
CA SER A 118 -6.54 24.76 7.40
C SER A 118 -6.68 24.46 5.90
N LYS A 119 -7.90 24.58 5.37
CA LYS A 119 -8.19 24.31 3.96
C LYS A 119 -7.46 25.29 3.04
N GLU A 120 -7.34 26.54 3.49
CA GLU A 120 -6.68 27.64 2.79
C GLU A 120 -5.16 27.42 2.76
N GLU A 121 -4.54 27.18 3.92
CA GLU A 121 -3.11 26.88 4.05
C GLU A 121 -2.72 25.63 3.23
N TYR A 122 -3.55 24.59 3.26
CA TYR A 122 -3.32 23.37 2.48
C TYR A 122 -3.33 23.64 0.97
N LYS A 123 -4.25 24.47 0.47
CA LYS A 123 -4.30 24.86 -0.96
C LYS A 123 -3.07 25.65 -1.37
N GLU A 124 -2.63 26.59 -0.52
CA GLU A 124 -1.43 27.38 -0.77
C GLU A 124 -0.18 26.50 -0.84
N GLN A 125 0.00 25.61 0.13
CA GLN A 125 1.17 24.72 0.17
C GLN A 125 1.18 23.71 -0.98
N ARG A 126 0.01 23.17 -1.35
CA ARG A 126 -0.12 22.26 -2.51
C ARG A 126 0.29 22.94 -3.82
N SER A 127 -0.02 24.23 -3.97
CA SER A 127 0.34 25.02 -5.16
C SER A 127 1.86 25.25 -5.26
N ASN A 128 2.55 25.27 -4.12
CA ASN A 128 4.00 25.48 -4.03
C ASN A 128 4.83 24.18 -4.13
N SER A 129 4.22 23.04 -4.49
CA SER A 129 4.89 21.74 -4.71
C SER A 129 5.64 21.12 -3.50
N GLN A 130 5.46 21.63 -2.28
CA GLN A 130 6.09 21.10 -1.04
C GLN A 130 5.39 19.83 -0.49
N ASN A 131 4.78 19.04 -1.39
CA ASN A 131 3.68 18.14 -1.06
C ASN A 131 4.08 16.83 -0.36
N THR A 132 5.37 16.61 -0.06
CA THR A 132 5.85 15.33 0.50
C THR A 132 5.79 15.29 2.03
N MET A 133 6.01 16.42 2.71
CA MET A 133 6.04 16.46 4.18
C MET A 133 4.66 16.45 4.85
N LEU A 134 3.57 16.71 4.13
CA LEU A 134 2.21 16.75 4.70
C LEU A 134 1.44 15.42 4.64
N ASP A 135 1.98 14.37 4.02
CA ASP A 135 1.25 13.11 3.90
C ASP A 135 1.14 12.40 5.26
N PHE A 136 -0.01 12.61 5.90
CA PHE A 136 -0.39 11.98 7.15
C PHE A 136 -0.68 10.49 6.99
N THR A 137 -1.21 10.06 5.85
CA THR A 137 -1.57 8.66 5.62
C THR A 137 -0.32 7.77 5.68
N VAL A 138 0.73 8.18 4.96
CA VAL A 138 1.99 7.44 4.93
C VAL A 138 2.64 7.42 6.32
N LYS A 139 2.85 8.59 6.95
CA LYS A 139 3.52 8.69 8.25
C LYS A 139 2.79 7.87 9.31
N GLU A 140 1.47 7.99 9.38
CA GLU A 140 0.67 7.29 10.39
C GLU A 140 0.60 5.79 10.13
N THR A 141 0.57 5.35 8.87
CA THR A 141 0.63 3.93 8.53
C THR A 141 1.96 3.34 8.96
N VAL A 142 3.08 3.96 8.59
CA VAL A 142 4.43 3.50 8.95
C VAL A 142 4.64 3.52 10.46
N LEU A 143 4.17 4.54 11.18
CA LEU A 143 4.25 4.58 12.65
C LEU A 143 3.40 3.50 13.34
N ALA A 144 2.30 3.07 12.72
CA ALA A 144 1.34 2.15 13.33
C ALA A 144 1.66 0.67 13.09
N VAL A 145 2.37 0.33 12.00
CA VAL A 145 2.71 -1.07 11.69
C VAL A 145 3.65 -1.66 12.75
N PRO A 146 3.51 -2.96 13.11
CA PRO A 146 4.30 -3.57 14.19
C PRO A 146 5.82 -3.45 14.01
N GLN A 147 6.31 -3.51 12.78
CA GLN A 147 7.73 -3.43 12.43
C GLN A 147 8.39 -2.13 12.93
N VAL A 148 7.62 -1.04 13.03
CA VAL A 148 8.10 0.27 13.50
C VAL A 148 7.59 0.56 14.91
N TYR A 149 6.30 0.29 15.18
CA TYR A 149 5.70 0.59 16.48
C TYR A 149 6.41 -0.15 17.64
N ASN A 150 6.92 -1.35 17.39
CA ASN A 150 7.61 -2.13 18.41
C ASN A 150 9.05 -1.65 18.70
N LEU A 151 9.56 -0.66 17.95
CA LEU A 151 10.87 -0.04 18.21
C LEU A 151 10.80 1.07 19.28
N PHE A 152 9.60 1.54 19.62
CA PHE A 152 9.40 2.49 20.70
C PHE A 152 9.54 1.82 22.06
N LYS A 153 10.10 2.57 23.01
CA LYS A 153 9.95 2.27 24.44
C LYS A 153 8.52 2.55 24.88
N GLU A 154 8.13 2.02 26.03
CA GLU A 154 6.76 2.15 26.55
C GLU A 154 6.32 3.62 26.69
N ASP A 155 7.16 4.46 27.29
CA ASP A 155 6.92 5.91 27.47
C ASP A 155 6.87 6.68 26.14
N GLU A 156 7.70 6.30 25.17
CA GLU A 156 7.70 6.86 23.82
C GLU A 156 6.44 6.46 23.04
N ALA A 157 6.01 5.20 23.17
CA ALA A 157 4.80 4.69 22.54
C ALA A 157 3.56 5.41 23.12
N GLU A 158 3.50 5.63 24.43
CA GLU A 158 2.44 6.42 25.07
C GLU A 158 2.42 7.87 24.56
N ALA A 159 3.60 8.50 24.45
CA ALA A 159 3.72 9.84 23.89
C ALA A 159 3.22 9.88 22.43
N LEU A 160 3.59 8.90 21.61
CA LEU A 160 3.10 8.79 20.23
C LEU A 160 1.57 8.68 20.17
N ILE A 161 0.95 7.88 21.06
CA ILE A 161 -0.52 7.78 21.12
C ILE A 161 -1.15 9.16 21.42
N VAL A 162 -0.57 9.95 22.33
CA VAL A 162 -1.06 11.30 22.63
C VAL A 162 -0.94 12.22 21.42
N ILE A 163 0.21 12.20 20.74
CA ILE A 163 0.44 12.97 19.51
C ILE A 163 -0.60 12.60 18.46
N ALA A 164 -0.81 11.30 18.21
CA ALA A 164 -1.78 10.82 17.23
C ALA A 164 -3.22 11.22 17.58
N LYS A 165 -3.61 11.20 18.86
CA LYS A 165 -4.94 11.66 19.31
C LYS A 165 -5.13 13.15 19.03
N ASN A 166 -4.10 13.97 19.26
CA ASN A 166 -4.18 15.41 19.02
C ASN A 166 -4.27 15.72 17.51
N LYS A 167 -3.40 15.11 16.69
CA LYS A 167 -3.47 15.25 15.23
C LYS A 167 -4.80 14.77 14.67
N MET A 168 -5.36 13.66 15.17
CA MET A 168 -6.70 13.20 14.78
C MET A 168 -7.79 14.25 15.08
N LYS A 169 -7.78 14.85 16.27
CA LYS A 169 -8.73 15.92 16.67
C LYS A 169 -8.57 17.20 15.86
N GLU A 170 -7.35 17.54 15.46
CA GLU A 170 -7.08 18.69 14.61
C GLU A 170 -7.58 18.43 13.18
N LYS A 171 -7.24 17.27 12.60
CA LYS A 171 -7.67 16.87 11.25
C LYS A 171 -9.19 16.72 11.16
N SER A 172 -9.87 16.26 12.23
CA SER A 172 -11.33 16.14 12.25
C SER A 172 -12.06 17.49 12.20
N LYS A 173 -11.38 18.62 12.43
CA LYS A 173 -11.97 19.96 12.21
C LYS A 173 -12.03 20.31 10.71
N ASN A 174 -11.30 19.57 9.87
CA ASN A 174 -11.16 19.81 8.44
C ASN A 174 -11.20 18.48 7.68
N GLU A 175 -12.20 17.64 7.98
CA GLU A 175 -12.36 16.30 7.40
C GLU A 175 -12.41 16.32 5.87
N GLU A 176 -12.94 17.39 5.27
CA GLU A 176 -12.94 17.57 3.82
C GLU A 176 -11.52 17.60 3.25
N THR A 177 -10.56 18.19 3.95
CA THR A 177 -9.17 18.25 3.49
C THR A 177 -8.44 16.94 3.76
N TYR A 178 -8.62 16.39 4.97
CA TYR A 178 -7.81 15.25 5.44
C TYR A 178 -8.41 13.88 5.07
N GLY A 179 -9.69 13.78 4.77
CA GLY A 179 -10.32 12.57 4.24
C GLY A 179 -10.04 11.31 5.07
N THR A 180 -9.48 10.28 4.45
CA THR A 180 -9.10 9.03 5.14
C THR A 180 -8.00 9.24 6.16
N SER A 181 -7.13 10.23 5.97
CA SER A 181 -6.00 10.46 6.86
C SER A 181 -6.41 10.84 8.27
N VAL A 182 -7.64 11.31 8.52
CA VAL A 182 -8.12 11.77 9.84
C VAL A 182 -7.81 10.76 10.95
N ASN A 183 -8.07 9.46 10.72
CA ASN A 183 -7.94 8.42 11.73
C ASN A 183 -6.97 7.28 11.33
N THR A 184 -6.10 7.48 10.34
CA THR A 184 -5.24 6.42 9.78
C THR A 184 -4.46 5.68 10.85
N PHE A 185 -3.76 6.39 11.75
CA PHE A 185 -2.95 5.76 12.80
C PHE A 185 -3.78 4.73 13.62
N PHE A 186 -4.95 5.12 14.10
CA PHE A 186 -5.79 4.25 14.93
C PHE A 186 -6.44 3.12 14.13
N THR A 187 -6.81 3.38 12.87
CA THR A 187 -7.33 2.36 11.96
C THR A 187 -6.29 1.26 11.75
N VAL A 188 -5.04 1.63 11.44
CA VAL A 188 -3.95 0.68 11.23
C VAL A 188 -3.64 -0.07 12.54
N ARG A 189 -3.54 0.63 13.69
CA ARG A 189 -3.33 -0.01 15.00
C ARG A 189 -4.42 -1.02 15.36
N ALA A 190 -5.69 -0.69 15.10
CA ALA A 190 -6.80 -1.61 15.33
C ALA A 190 -6.70 -2.85 14.43
N ALA A 191 -6.39 -2.66 13.15
CA ALA A 191 -6.20 -3.75 12.19
C ALA A 191 -5.05 -4.70 12.60
N VAL A 192 -3.87 -4.16 12.89
CA VAL A 192 -2.68 -4.98 13.20
C VAL A 192 -2.69 -5.60 14.59
N SER A 193 -3.50 -5.08 15.52
CA SER A 193 -3.70 -5.68 16.86
C SER A 193 -4.82 -6.72 16.90
N GLY A 194 -5.47 -6.99 15.77
CA GLY A 194 -6.63 -7.90 15.70
C GLY A 194 -7.89 -7.34 16.38
N LYS A 195 -7.88 -6.06 16.81
CA LYS A 195 -9.01 -5.36 17.44
C LYS A 195 -9.93 -4.72 16.39
N SER A 196 -10.17 -5.39 15.27
CA SER A 196 -11.11 -4.94 14.25
C SER A 196 -12.56 -5.00 14.78
N ASN A 197 -13.44 -4.16 14.22
CA ASN A 197 -14.88 -4.21 14.47
C ASN A 197 -15.43 -5.63 14.20
N ARG A 198 -16.59 -5.93 14.79
CA ARG A 198 -17.24 -7.26 14.68
C ARG A 198 -17.62 -7.55 13.22
N ASN A 199 -16.68 -8.08 12.45
CA ASN A 199 -16.96 -8.58 11.13
C ASN A 199 -17.84 -9.82 11.24
N GLY A 200 -18.82 -9.92 10.33
CA GLY A 200 -19.62 -11.13 10.19
C GLY A 200 -18.88 -12.18 9.37
N PHE A 201 -19.22 -13.44 9.60
CA PHE A 201 -18.75 -14.56 8.77
C PHE A 201 -19.91 -15.08 7.93
N ALA A 202 -19.62 -15.41 6.68
CA ALA A 202 -20.52 -16.09 5.78
C ALA A 202 -19.76 -17.17 5.02
N THR A 203 -20.46 -17.89 4.15
CA THR A 203 -19.86 -18.93 3.33
C THR A 203 -20.33 -18.78 1.90
N VAL A 204 -19.39 -18.94 0.97
CA VAL A 204 -19.67 -19.05 -0.46
C VAL A 204 -19.26 -20.44 -0.95
N LEU A 205 -19.80 -20.86 -2.08
CA LEU A 205 -19.47 -22.14 -2.68
C LEU A 205 -18.50 -21.95 -3.85
N THR A 206 -17.54 -22.85 -3.96
CA THR A 206 -16.81 -23.07 -5.20
C THR A 206 -17.75 -23.65 -6.27
N PRO A 207 -17.36 -23.64 -7.56
CA PRO A 207 -18.11 -24.33 -8.61
C PRO A 207 -18.42 -25.81 -8.32
N ARG A 208 -17.57 -26.52 -7.57
CA ARG A 208 -17.80 -27.91 -7.15
C ARG A 208 -18.51 -28.07 -5.80
N GLY A 209 -18.99 -26.97 -5.20
CA GLY A 209 -19.78 -27.01 -3.99
C GLY A 209 -18.96 -27.10 -2.70
N SER A 210 -17.64 -26.91 -2.75
CA SER A 210 -16.84 -26.77 -1.53
C SER A 210 -17.13 -25.45 -0.85
N TYR A 211 -17.21 -25.46 0.48
CA TYR A 211 -17.41 -24.26 1.29
C TYR A 211 -16.13 -23.44 1.41
N VAL A 212 -16.25 -22.11 1.23
CA VAL A 212 -15.19 -21.13 1.49
C VAL A 212 -15.71 -20.07 2.44
N VAL A 213 -15.03 -19.90 3.58
CA VAL A 213 -15.38 -18.88 4.58
C VAL A 213 -15.02 -17.51 4.05
N VAL A 214 -15.96 -16.58 4.15
CA VAL A 214 -15.78 -15.19 3.76
C VAL A 214 -16.25 -14.26 4.87
N ILE A 215 -15.79 -13.03 4.83
CA ILE A 215 -16.00 -12.01 5.85
C ILE A 215 -16.90 -10.92 5.28
N THR A 216 -17.90 -10.48 6.04
CA THR A 216 -18.65 -9.26 5.77
C THR A 216 -18.07 -8.13 6.59
N ILE A 217 -17.52 -7.12 5.91
CA ILE A 217 -16.92 -5.95 6.54
C ILE A 217 -18.03 -5.04 7.07
N SER A 218 -18.02 -4.81 8.39
CA SER A 218 -19.01 -3.97 9.08
C SER A 218 -18.70 -2.47 9.00
N ASP A 219 -17.46 -2.13 8.66
CA ASP A 219 -17.01 -0.74 8.61
C ASP A 219 -17.79 0.07 7.58
N ALA A 220 -18.03 1.34 7.92
CA ALA A 220 -18.61 2.29 6.98
C ALA A 220 -17.76 2.38 5.71
N GLU A 221 -18.45 2.36 4.57
CA GLU A 221 -17.83 2.50 3.25
C GLU A 221 -17.13 3.87 3.11
N PHE A 222 -16.13 3.95 2.23
CA PHE A 222 -15.52 5.24 1.90
C PHE A 222 -16.56 6.25 1.39
N THR A 223 -16.41 7.51 1.80
CA THR A 223 -17.18 8.63 1.25
C THR A 223 -16.82 8.86 -0.22
N ALA A 224 -17.65 9.59 -0.97
CA ALA A 224 -17.37 9.92 -2.37
C ALA A 224 -16.05 10.68 -2.53
N GLN A 225 -15.75 11.59 -1.60
CA GLN A 225 -14.52 12.35 -1.60
C GLN A 225 -13.29 11.49 -1.32
N GLN A 226 -13.36 10.59 -0.32
CA GLN A 226 -12.29 9.64 -0.04
C GLN A 226 -12.01 8.74 -1.25
N LYS A 227 -13.07 8.28 -1.93
CA LYS A 227 -12.94 7.49 -3.16
C LYS A 227 -12.24 8.25 -4.28
N GLU A 228 -12.50 9.54 -4.45
CA GLU A 228 -11.83 10.36 -5.46
C GLU A 228 -10.37 10.65 -5.09
N GLN A 229 -10.08 10.94 -3.82
CA GLN A 229 -8.70 11.11 -3.34
C GLN A 229 -7.86 9.86 -3.58
N ILE A 230 -8.38 8.69 -3.20
CA ILE A 230 -7.73 7.40 -3.48
C ILE A 230 -7.55 7.23 -4.99
N SER A 231 -8.59 7.47 -5.79
CA SER A 231 -8.52 7.33 -7.24
C SER A 231 -7.45 8.26 -7.86
N ALA A 232 -7.30 9.49 -7.35
CA ALA A 232 -6.29 10.44 -7.80
C ALA A 232 -4.86 9.94 -7.52
N THR A 233 -4.62 9.36 -6.34
CA THR A 233 -3.33 8.71 -6.00
C THR A 233 -2.99 7.60 -7.00
N TYR A 234 -3.91 6.66 -7.23
CA TYR A 234 -3.66 5.55 -8.15
C TYR A 234 -3.49 6.00 -9.61
N ARG A 235 -4.22 7.03 -10.08
CA ARG A 235 -4.02 7.60 -11.43
C ARG A 235 -2.64 8.24 -11.58
N LYS A 236 -2.17 8.92 -10.53
CA LYS A 236 -0.85 9.57 -10.51
C LYS A 236 0.27 8.54 -10.54
N GLU A 237 0.21 7.55 -9.65
CA GLU A 237 1.30 6.59 -9.45
C GLU A 237 1.33 5.47 -10.50
N TYR A 238 0.18 5.02 -10.98
CA TYR A 238 0.04 3.95 -11.97
C TYR A 238 -0.64 4.43 -13.27
N PRO A 239 -0.06 5.40 -14.02
CA PRO A 239 -0.70 6.02 -15.18
C PRO A 239 -1.01 5.06 -16.33
N GLN A 240 -0.35 3.89 -16.42
CA GLN A 240 -0.67 2.88 -17.44
C GLN A 240 -1.80 1.91 -17.04
N ALA A 241 -2.29 2.01 -15.80
CA ALA A 241 -3.45 1.28 -15.35
C ALA A 241 -4.71 2.14 -15.47
N THR A 242 -5.86 1.50 -15.65
CA THR A 242 -7.15 2.19 -15.77
C THR A 242 -8.05 1.80 -14.60
N ILE A 243 -8.59 2.79 -13.90
CA ILE A 243 -9.61 2.57 -12.87
C ILE A 243 -10.91 2.11 -13.55
N VAL A 244 -11.40 0.95 -13.17
CA VAL A 244 -12.68 0.36 -13.62
C VAL A 244 -13.80 0.66 -12.63
N ALA A 245 -13.49 0.68 -11.34
CA ALA A 245 -14.42 1.08 -10.28
C ALA A 245 -13.65 1.68 -9.10
N SER A 246 -14.27 2.61 -8.38
CA SER A 246 -13.68 3.27 -7.22
C SER A 246 -13.35 2.32 -6.08
N ALA A 247 -12.56 2.81 -5.12
CA ALA A 247 -12.21 2.10 -3.90
C ALA A 247 -13.43 1.62 -3.10
N SER A 248 -13.27 0.50 -2.41
CA SER A 248 -14.28 -0.07 -1.51
C SER A 248 -13.62 -0.94 -0.45
N LYS A 249 -14.11 -0.85 0.78
CA LYS A 249 -13.67 -1.68 1.91
C LYS A 249 -14.26 -3.09 1.91
N LYS A 250 -15.29 -3.36 1.09
CA LYS A 250 -16.17 -4.53 1.26
C LYS A 250 -15.61 -5.85 0.74
N TYR A 251 -14.75 -5.81 -0.26
CA TYR A 251 -14.22 -6.99 -0.93
C TYR A 251 -12.80 -6.75 -1.43
N ASN A 252 -12.04 -7.83 -1.52
CA ASN A 252 -10.64 -7.86 -1.94
C ASN A 252 -10.47 -8.51 -3.32
N CYS A 253 -9.20 -8.65 -3.74
CA CYS A 253 -8.80 -9.26 -5.01
C CYS A 253 -9.25 -10.71 -5.15
N HIS A 254 -9.14 -11.50 -4.08
CA HIS A 254 -9.52 -12.91 -4.06
C HIS A 254 -11.01 -13.09 -4.27
N SER A 255 -11.84 -12.41 -3.48
CA SER A 255 -13.30 -12.49 -3.63
C SER A 255 -13.75 -11.96 -5.00
N TYR A 256 -13.11 -10.91 -5.50
CA TYR A 256 -13.40 -10.37 -6.82
C TYR A 256 -13.09 -11.36 -7.94
N ALA A 257 -11.95 -12.05 -7.88
CA ALA A 257 -11.51 -12.98 -8.90
C ALA A 257 -12.27 -14.32 -8.84
N TRP A 258 -12.40 -14.90 -7.65
CA TRP A 258 -12.83 -16.29 -7.48
C TRP A 258 -14.33 -16.44 -7.22
N TYR A 259 -14.95 -15.46 -6.55
CA TYR A 259 -16.36 -15.51 -6.19
C TYR A 259 -17.24 -14.63 -7.09
N LEU A 260 -17.10 -13.30 -7.02
CA LEU A 260 -17.99 -12.36 -7.69
C LEU A 260 -17.26 -11.13 -8.18
N SER A 261 -17.10 -11.04 -9.51
CA SER A 261 -16.44 -9.94 -10.21
C SER A 261 -17.38 -8.75 -10.43
N SER A 262 -17.95 -8.20 -9.34
CA SER A 262 -18.92 -7.09 -9.37
C SER A 262 -18.68 -6.10 -8.21
N THR A 263 -19.04 -4.84 -8.40
CA THR A 263 -19.08 -3.82 -7.33
C THR A 263 -20.19 -4.09 -6.29
N ASN A 264 -21.12 -5.00 -6.58
CA ASN A 264 -22.11 -5.50 -5.62
C ASN A 264 -21.55 -6.60 -4.70
N ASN A 265 -20.29 -6.99 -4.87
CA ASN A 265 -19.65 -7.95 -3.98
C ASN A 265 -19.53 -7.36 -2.56
N LYS A 266 -19.97 -8.13 -1.58
CA LYS A 266 -20.02 -7.74 -0.16
C LYS A 266 -19.12 -8.59 0.74
N TYR A 267 -18.31 -9.45 0.12
CA TYR A 267 -17.53 -10.45 0.82
C TYR A 267 -16.05 -10.24 0.60
N TRP A 268 -15.31 -10.29 1.68
CA TRP A 268 -13.87 -10.35 1.73
C TRP A 268 -13.43 -11.81 1.89
N MET A 269 -12.46 -12.27 1.09
CA MET A 269 -12.03 -13.67 1.07
C MET A 269 -10.55 -13.75 1.38
N ASN A 270 -10.19 -14.20 2.59
CA ASN A 270 -8.79 -14.36 2.95
C ASN A 270 -8.15 -15.48 2.11
N ASP A 271 -8.74 -16.68 2.11
CA ASP A 271 -8.14 -17.84 1.45
C ASP A 271 -8.95 -18.32 0.23
N PRO A 272 -8.45 -18.14 -1.00
CA PRO A 272 -9.08 -18.66 -2.22
C PRO A 272 -8.64 -20.10 -2.57
N SER A 273 -7.76 -20.74 -1.80
CA SER A 273 -7.10 -22.02 -2.13
C SER A 273 -8.07 -23.15 -2.50
N LYS A 274 -9.27 -23.15 -1.92
CA LYS A 274 -10.30 -24.15 -2.22
C LYS A 274 -10.78 -24.12 -3.67
N TYR A 275 -10.84 -22.96 -4.31
CA TYR A 275 -11.16 -22.88 -5.74
C TYR A 275 -10.11 -23.58 -6.62
N MET A 276 -8.85 -23.59 -6.18
CA MET A 276 -7.74 -24.21 -6.90
C MET A 276 -7.57 -25.69 -6.55
N SER A 277 -7.86 -26.09 -5.31
CA SER A 277 -7.56 -27.43 -4.78
C SER A 277 -8.71 -28.44 -4.87
N ASP A 278 -9.97 -28.00 -4.94
CA ASP A 278 -11.12 -28.92 -5.06
C ASP A 278 -11.40 -29.36 -6.52
N GLY A 279 -10.57 -28.87 -7.45
CA GLY A 279 -10.68 -29.11 -8.87
C GLY A 279 -11.80 -28.32 -9.55
N SER A 280 -12.33 -27.27 -8.94
CA SER A 280 -13.16 -26.28 -9.64
C SER A 280 -12.37 -25.57 -10.76
N TYR A 281 -11.05 -25.46 -10.59
CA TYR A 281 -10.13 -24.86 -11.55
C TYR A 281 -8.91 -25.76 -11.81
N LEU A 282 -8.44 -25.77 -13.05
CA LEU A 282 -7.21 -26.43 -13.47
C LEU A 282 -6.10 -25.41 -13.67
N LYS A 283 -4.93 -25.71 -13.10
CA LYS A 283 -3.71 -24.93 -13.36
C LYS A 283 -3.32 -25.08 -14.83
N LEU A 284 -3.08 -23.97 -15.50
CA LEU A 284 -2.62 -23.93 -16.88
C LEU A 284 -1.11 -23.72 -16.94
N ASN A 285 -0.48 -24.24 -17.99
CA ASN A 285 0.78 -23.68 -18.46
C ASN A 285 0.52 -22.26 -18.95
N TYR A 286 1.43 -21.32 -18.63
CA TYR A 286 1.25 -19.92 -18.99
C TYR A 286 1.10 -19.72 -20.52
N SER A 287 1.78 -20.55 -21.32
CA SER A 287 1.63 -20.59 -22.78
C SER A 287 0.19 -20.83 -23.25
N ASN A 288 -0.66 -21.44 -22.41
CA ASN A 288 -2.04 -21.81 -22.71
C ASN A 288 -3.07 -20.85 -22.07
N VAL A 289 -2.61 -19.74 -21.47
CA VAL A 289 -3.50 -18.72 -20.91
C VAL A 289 -4.42 -18.14 -21.98
N LYS A 290 -5.67 -17.88 -21.60
CA LYS A 290 -6.73 -17.29 -22.42
C LYS A 290 -7.58 -16.32 -21.60
N SER A 291 -8.32 -15.45 -22.29
CA SER A 291 -9.33 -14.61 -21.63
C SER A 291 -10.33 -15.47 -20.85
N GLY A 292 -10.74 -14.98 -19.68
CA GLY A 292 -11.60 -15.70 -18.72
C GLY A 292 -10.84 -16.56 -17.71
N ALA A 293 -9.53 -16.77 -17.88
CA ALA A 293 -8.69 -17.40 -16.86
C ALA A 293 -8.58 -16.52 -15.59
N LYS A 294 -8.21 -17.15 -14.48
CA LYS A 294 -7.83 -16.48 -13.23
C LYS A 294 -6.31 -16.49 -13.10
N MET A 295 -5.76 -15.43 -12.54
CA MET A 295 -4.34 -15.34 -12.19
C MET A 295 -4.21 -15.18 -10.68
N TYR A 296 -3.27 -15.92 -10.08
CA TYR A 296 -3.01 -15.92 -8.64
C TYR A 296 -1.52 -15.66 -8.40
N TRP A 297 -1.22 -14.69 -7.56
CA TRP A 297 0.14 -14.38 -7.09
C TRP A 297 0.41 -15.18 -5.82
N SER A 298 1.56 -15.84 -5.77
CA SER A 298 1.97 -16.73 -4.68
C SER A 298 2.03 -16.02 -3.33
N GLY A 299 1.77 -16.76 -2.26
CA GLY A 299 1.81 -16.24 -0.88
C GLY A 299 0.56 -15.45 -0.51
N ASP A 300 -0.57 -15.76 -1.17
CA ASP A 300 -1.89 -15.16 -0.89
C ASP A 300 -1.91 -13.63 -1.00
N GLN A 301 -1.13 -13.12 -1.96
CA GLN A 301 -0.96 -11.68 -2.11
C GLN A 301 -1.99 -11.06 -3.06
N HIS A 302 -2.31 -11.75 -4.16
CA HIS A 302 -3.14 -11.14 -5.19
C HIS A 302 -3.88 -12.14 -6.06
N SER A 303 -5.02 -11.69 -6.60
CA SER A 303 -5.76 -12.42 -7.62
C SER A 303 -6.39 -11.50 -8.65
N ALA A 304 -6.43 -11.96 -9.90
CA ALA A 304 -6.95 -11.18 -11.01
C ALA A 304 -7.73 -12.03 -12.01
N ASN A 305 -8.59 -11.36 -12.76
CA ASN A 305 -9.25 -11.92 -13.93
C ASN A 305 -8.47 -11.58 -15.19
N VAL A 306 -8.13 -12.56 -16.01
CA VAL A 306 -7.51 -12.34 -17.32
C VAL A 306 -8.59 -11.85 -18.29
N ILE A 307 -8.48 -10.61 -18.75
CA ILE A 307 -9.47 -10.00 -19.65
C ILE A 307 -9.04 -10.14 -21.10
N SER A 308 -7.75 -10.04 -21.41
CA SER A 308 -7.22 -10.31 -22.75
C SER A 308 -5.79 -10.83 -22.69
N VAL A 309 -5.38 -11.50 -23.77
CA VAL A 309 -4.04 -12.07 -23.94
C VAL A 309 -3.48 -11.54 -25.25
N ASN A 310 -2.34 -10.84 -25.20
CA ASN A 310 -1.58 -10.48 -26.38
C ASN A 310 -0.58 -11.61 -26.68
N SER A 311 -0.89 -12.42 -27.69
CA SER A 311 -0.05 -13.55 -28.10
C SER A 311 1.23 -13.15 -28.84
N ASN A 312 1.33 -11.90 -29.30
CA ASN A 312 2.42 -11.39 -30.13
C ASN A 312 3.33 -10.41 -29.39
N ALA A 313 3.24 -10.32 -28.06
CA ALA A 313 4.08 -9.41 -27.30
C ALA A 313 5.55 -9.84 -27.36
N ALA A 314 6.45 -8.84 -27.44
CA ALA A 314 7.88 -9.07 -27.30
C ALA A 314 8.18 -9.74 -25.94
N ASN A 315 8.98 -10.80 -25.96
CA ASN A 315 9.32 -11.65 -24.81
C ASN A 315 8.16 -12.52 -24.27
N GLY A 316 7.23 -12.94 -25.15
CA GLY A 316 6.20 -13.94 -24.84
C GLY A 316 4.81 -13.34 -24.62
N LYS A 317 3.81 -14.20 -24.37
CA LYS A 317 2.42 -13.78 -24.13
C LYS A 317 2.37 -12.77 -22.97
N LYS A 318 1.59 -11.69 -23.11
CA LYS A 318 1.31 -10.74 -22.02
C LYS A 318 -0.19 -10.64 -21.78
N CYS A 319 -0.62 -10.78 -20.52
CA CYS A 319 -2.03 -10.62 -20.17
C CYS A 319 -2.35 -9.17 -19.76
N THR A 320 -3.51 -8.70 -20.21
CA THR A 320 -4.22 -7.61 -19.54
C THR A 320 -5.17 -8.24 -18.53
N VAL A 321 -5.07 -7.82 -17.28
CA VAL A 321 -5.87 -8.35 -16.18
C VAL A 321 -6.72 -7.26 -15.55
N GLN A 322 -7.77 -7.67 -14.85
CA GLN A 322 -8.60 -6.80 -14.02
C GLN A 322 -8.65 -7.36 -12.60
N SER A 323 -8.30 -6.54 -11.63
CA SER A 323 -8.21 -6.95 -10.23
C SER A 323 -8.56 -5.81 -9.29
N LYS A 324 -8.94 -6.15 -8.06
CA LYS A 324 -9.10 -5.20 -6.96
C LYS A 324 -7.74 -5.02 -6.30
N TRP A 325 -7.31 -3.80 -5.98
CA TRP A 325 -6.04 -3.57 -5.27
C TRP A 325 -6.31 -3.27 -3.80
N GLY A 326 -6.27 -4.29 -2.94
CA GLY A 326 -6.55 -4.17 -1.50
C GLY A 326 -7.92 -3.53 -1.23
N GLN A 327 -7.97 -2.49 -0.40
CA GLN A 327 -9.16 -1.63 -0.24
C GLN A 327 -9.29 -0.52 -1.31
N GLY A 328 -8.27 -0.33 -2.15
CA GLY A 328 -8.22 0.59 -3.28
C GLY A 328 -9.15 0.22 -4.45
N PRO A 329 -8.96 0.82 -5.64
CA PRO A 329 -9.85 0.65 -6.79
C PRO A 329 -9.84 -0.76 -7.41
N ILE A 330 -10.81 -1.03 -8.29
CA ILE A 330 -10.67 -2.08 -9.31
C ILE A 330 -9.88 -1.48 -10.47
N MET A 331 -8.79 -2.14 -10.84
CA MET A 331 -7.86 -1.70 -11.87
C MET A 331 -7.83 -2.68 -13.03
N LYS A 332 -7.82 -2.15 -14.25
CA LYS A 332 -7.41 -2.87 -15.46
C LYS A 332 -5.96 -2.50 -15.74
N HIS A 333 -5.09 -3.49 -15.84
CA HIS A 333 -3.65 -3.26 -15.94
C HIS A 333 -2.93 -4.41 -16.65
N ASN A 334 -1.68 -4.18 -17.06
CA ASN A 334 -0.81 -5.27 -17.46
C ASN A 334 -0.47 -6.13 -16.23
N GLU A 335 -0.37 -7.44 -16.38
CA GLU A 335 -0.08 -8.37 -15.27
C GLU A 335 1.18 -8.04 -14.45
N SER A 336 2.17 -7.33 -15.01
CA SER A 336 3.38 -6.93 -14.27
C SER A 336 3.33 -5.50 -13.73
N TYR A 337 2.29 -4.74 -14.09
CA TYR A 337 2.11 -3.33 -13.74
C TYR A 337 1.06 -3.18 -12.65
N SER A 338 1.44 -3.54 -11.42
CA SER A 338 0.62 -3.46 -10.22
C SER A 338 1.51 -3.43 -8.97
N PRO A 339 0.98 -3.07 -7.79
CA PRO A 339 1.70 -3.11 -6.50
C PRO A 339 2.26 -4.48 -6.08
N TYR A 340 1.90 -5.55 -6.80
CA TYR A 340 2.28 -6.94 -6.52
C TYR A 340 3.30 -7.45 -7.55
N ASN A 341 4.41 -8.02 -7.08
CA ASN A 341 5.51 -8.55 -7.90
C ASN A 341 5.78 -10.05 -7.71
N ASN A 342 5.01 -10.74 -6.85
CA ASN A 342 5.18 -12.17 -6.60
C ASN A 342 4.99 -13.07 -7.84
N SER A 343 5.51 -14.30 -7.74
CA SER A 343 5.35 -15.31 -8.79
C SER A 343 3.87 -15.61 -9.06
N ARG A 344 3.55 -15.90 -10.33
CA ARG A 344 2.16 -16.00 -10.80
C ARG A 344 1.83 -17.39 -11.30
N THR A 345 0.60 -17.81 -11.05
CA THR A 345 0.00 -19.01 -11.64
C THR A 345 -1.31 -18.65 -12.33
N VAL A 346 -1.68 -19.40 -13.37
CA VAL A 346 -2.90 -19.17 -14.16
C VAL A 346 -3.81 -20.39 -14.11
N TRP A 347 -5.12 -20.15 -14.06
CA TRP A 347 -6.12 -21.16 -13.75
C TRP A 347 -7.35 -21.02 -14.65
N SER A 348 -7.84 -22.12 -15.21
CA SER A 348 -9.10 -22.17 -15.97
C SER A 348 -10.17 -22.86 -15.16
N LYS A 349 -11.39 -22.31 -15.16
CA LYS A 349 -12.56 -23.01 -14.61
C LYS A 349 -12.77 -24.30 -15.39
N ILE A 350 -13.05 -25.40 -14.69
CA ILE A 350 -13.53 -26.64 -15.31
C ILE A 350 -15.00 -26.45 -15.64
N SER A 351 -15.37 -26.73 -16.90
CA SER A 351 -16.75 -26.72 -17.39
C SER A 351 -17.58 -27.81 -16.73
#